data_AF-A0A6A6KFZ1-F1
#
_entry.id   AF-A0A6A6KFZ1-F1
#
_cell.length_a   1.000
_cell.length_b   1.000
_cell.length_c   1.000
_cell.angle_alpha   90.00
_cell.angle_beta   90.00
_cell.angle_gamma   90.00
#
_symmetry.space_group_name_H-M   'P 1'
#
loop_
_entity.id
_entity.type
_entity.pdbx_description
1 polymer ?
#
loop_
_entity_poly.entity_id
_entity_poly.type
_entity_poly.pdbx_seq_one_letter_code
_entity_poly.pdbx_strand_id
1 'polypeptide(L)'
;MLCFSLLQIPQIPLLTQFPLQVPLSKFPFKALHFSQKSSLQKVVTKKLCGCFSFSNSSAFTSPDDDFDVELGRLLALLPEEMRSRVSEHPELHDLVEVVMDLGRRPLARFPSGDFVLSDCPITLQDLEHATAQVGDFAIDNRAGISRTLHRISAIRNRKHQIIGLTCRVGRAIPGSASLLRDLVQDGASILLIGPSRGGDHNYQASHS
;
A
#
# COMPACT_ATOMS: atom_id res chain seq x y z
N MET A 1 -50.76 14.12 -64.14
CA MET A 1 -51.04 12.87 -63.40
C MET A 1 -49.77 12.51 -62.63
N LEU A 2 -49.79 12.72 -61.31
CA LEU A 2 -49.74 11.68 -60.24
C LEU A 2 -48.34 11.00 -60.16
N CYS A 3 -47.64 10.81 -59.04
CA CYS A 3 -47.86 11.07 -57.61
C CYS A 3 -46.53 10.82 -56.86
N PHE A 4 -46.30 11.60 -55.79
CA PHE A 4 -45.66 11.32 -54.48
C PHE A 4 -44.77 10.08 -54.23
N SER A 5 -43.59 10.31 -53.60
CA SER A 5 -43.22 9.97 -52.19
C SER A 5 -41.68 9.94 -52.05
N LEU A 6 -40.98 10.93 -51.47
CA LEU A 6 -40.79 11.18 -50.03
C LEU A 6 -40.54 9.91 -49.21
N LEU A 7 -39.27 9.58 -48.98
CA LEU A 7 -38.84 8.73 -47.88
C LEU A 7 -37.82 9.49 -47.04
N GLN A 8 -38.37 9.94 -45.93
CA GLN A 8 -37.88 10.77 -44.87
C GLN A 8 -36.90 9.95 -44.02
N ILE A 9 -35.68 10.46 -43.84
CA ILE A 9 -34.74 9.96 -42.83
C ILE A 9 -35.27 10.45 -41.47
N PRO A 10 -35.64 9.57 -40.54
CA PRO A 10 -36.03 10.01 -39.22
C PRO A 10 -34.79 10.37 -38.40
N GLN A 11 -34.78 11.60 -37.91
CA GLN A 11 -33.89 12.06 -36.86
C GLN A 11 -34.18 11.27 -35.58
N ILE A 12 -33.12 10.72 -34.97
CA ILE A 12 -33.19 10.10 -33.65
C ILE A 12 -32.82 11.18 -32.62
N PRO A 13 -33.69 11.46 -31.63
CA PRO A 13 -33.53 12.61 -30.75
C PRO A 13 -32.56 12.35 -29.58
N LEU A 14 -31.89 13.43 -29.22
CA LEU A 14 -31.24 13.70 -27.95
C LEU A 14 -32.28 13.62 -26.82
N LEU A 15 -32.13 12.67 -25.89
CA LEU A 15 -32.81 12.71 -24.60
C LEU A 15 -31.91 12.15 -23.48
N THR A 16 -31.58 13.08 -22.59
CA THR A 16 -31.65 12.99 -21.12
C THR A 16 -30.79 11.95 -20.39
N GLN A 17 -29.77 12.51 -19.74
CA GLN A 17 -29.33 12.22 -18.38
C GLN A 17 -30.37 11.44 -17.54
N PHE A 18 -29.95 10.28 -17.03
CA PHE A 18 -30.46 9.75 -15.77
C PHE A 18 -29.30 9.23 -14.92
N PRO A 19 -29.27 9.54 -13.62
CA PRO A 19 -28.21 9.14 -12.71
C PRO A 19 -28.48 7.74 -12.18
N LEU A 20 -27.49 6.85 -12.23
CA LEU A 20 -27.49 5.63 -11.41
C LEU A 20 -26.61 5.85 -10.20
N GLN A 21 -27.23 6.44 -9.17
CA GLN A 21 -26.86 6.22 -7.79
C GLN A 21 -27.09 4.75 -7.46
N VAL A 22 -26.05 4.09 -6.94
CA VAL A 22 -26.19 2.82 -6.23
C VAL A 22 -25.83 3.12 -4.77
N PRO A 23 -26.80 3.27 -3.85
CA PRO A 23 -26.47 3.34 -2.44
C PRO A 23 -26.16 1.93 -1.95
N LEU A 24 -24.87 1.65 -1.75
CA LEU A 24 -24.44 0.46 -1.01
C LEU A 24 -24.88 0.61 0.45
N SER A 25 -25.44 -0.49 0.93
CA SER A 25 -26.06 -0.74 2.21
C SER A 25 -25.43 -0.05 3.44
N LYS A 26 -26.31 0.55 4.24
CA LYS A 26 -26.09 0.90 5.63
C LYS A 26 -25.83 -0.37 6.45
N PHE A 27 -24.60 -0.54 6.95
CA PHE A 27 -24.34 -1.35 8.13
C PHE A 27 -24.10 -0.40 9.32
N PRO A 28 -24.88 -0.49 10.41
CA PRO A 28 -24.68 0.37 11.56
C PRO A 28 -23.53 -0.17 12.41
N PHE A 29 -22.32 0.35 12.21
CA PHE A 29 -21.30 0.28 13.25
C PHE A 29 -21.68 1.28 14.34
N LYS A 30 -22.24 0.76 15.44
CA LYS A 30 -22.39 1.53 16.67
C LYS A 30 -21.01 1.95 17.15
N ALA A 31 -20.80 3.25 17.25
CA ALA A 31 -19.70 3.86 17.95
C ALA A 31 -19.72 3.40 19.42
N LEU A 32 -18.72 2.62 19.83
CA LEU A 32 -18.41 2.45 21.25
C LEU A 32 -17.55 3.63 21.67
N HIS A 33 -18.21 4.62 22.25
CA HIS A 33 -17.61 5.70 23.02
C HIS A 33 -17.02 5.11 24.31
N PHE A 34 -15.75 4.69 24.29
CA PHE A 34 -15.08 4.24 25.50
C PHE A 34 -14.36 5.42 26.16
N SER A 35 -15.00 5.91 27.21
CA SER A 35 -14.55 7.01 28.06
C SER A 35 -13.22 6.68 28.73
N GLN A 36 -12.20 7.50 28.48
CA GLN A 36 -11.06 7.66 29.37
C GLN A 36 -11.56 8.00 30.78
N LYS A 37 -11.18 7.19 31.77
CA LYS A 37 -10.98 7.66 33.14
C LYS A 37 -9.70 7.04 33.70
N SER A 38 -8.75 7.93 33.94
CA SER A 38 -7.60 7.75 34.80
C SER A 38 -8.06 7.63 36.26
N SER A 39 -7.45 6.71 37.01
CA SER A 39 -7.21 6.91 38.44
C SER A 39 -6.13 5.94 38.93
N LEU A 40 -5.03 6.53 39.37
CA LEU A 40 -4.01 5.95 40.25
C LEU A 40 -4.65 5.29 41.48
N GLN A 41 -4.01 4.25 42.04
CA GLN A 41 -3.42 4.29 43.39
C GLN A 41 -2.39 3.15 43.60
N LYS A 42 -1.30 3.52 44.28
CA LYS A 42 -0.15 2.72 44.74
C LYS A 42 -0.54 1.61 45.72
N VAL A 43 0.13 0.46 45.66
CA VAL A 43 0.55 -0.29 46.86
C VAL A 43 1.95 -0.88 46.65
N VAL A 44 2.80 -0.60 47.64
CA VAL A 44 4.20 -0.99 47.83
C VAL A 44 4.27 -2.44 48.34
N THR A 45 5.24 -3.24 47.89
CA THR A 45 6.08 -4.09 48.77
C THR A 45 7.34 -4.56 48.03
N LYS A 46 8.45 -4.60 48.79
CA LYS A 46 9.82 -4.89 48.37
C LYS A 46 10.08 -6.41 48.36
N LYS A 47 10.93 -6.89 47.43
CA LYS A 47 11.84 -8.02 47.70
C LYS A 47 13.07 -7.97 46.79
N LEU A 48 14.21 -8.28 47.40
CA LEU A 48 15.57 -8.15 46.88
C LEU A 48 16.15 -9.55 46.59
N CYS A 49 16.72 -9.74 45.40
CA CYS A 49 17.70 -10.75 44.96
C CYS A 49 17.83 -10.52 43.43
N GLY A 50 18.93 -10.11 42.80
CA GLY A 50 20.28 -10.64 42.81
C GLY A 50 20.63 -11.01 41.35
N CYS A 51 21.65 -10.36 40.78
CA CYS A 51 22.40 -10.71 39.55
C CYS A 51 21.96 -10.10 38.17
N PHE A 52 22.94 -9.46 37.52
CA PHE A 52 23.08 -9.03 36.11
C PHE A 52 22.13 -7.94 35.56
N SER A 53 22.53 -6.68 35.70
CA SER A 53 21.97 -5.58 34.90
C SER A 53 22.55 -5.60 33.49
N PHE A 54 21.93 -6.36 32.59
CA PHE A 54 21.92 -5.97 31.19
C PHE A 54 20.99 -4.77 31.06
N SER A 55 21.58 -3.59 30.87
CA SER A 55 20.85 -2.36 30.53
C SER A 55 20.26 -2.52 29.13
N ASN A 56 19.15 -3.25 29.00
CA ASN A 56 18.33 -3.14 27.82
C ASN A 56 17.47 -1.89 28.02
N SER A 57 17.98 -0.75 27.54
CA SER A 57 17.17 0.44 27.35
C SER A 57 16.17 0.15 26.23
N SER A 58 15.09 -0.56 26.54
CA SER A 58 13.90 -0.55 25.71
C SER A 58 13.28 0.83 25.86
N ALA A 59 13.81 1.79 25.12
CA ALA A 59 13.07 3.00 24.81
C ALA A 59 11.75 2.54 24.20
N PHE A 60 10.63 2.90 24.84
CA PHE A 60 9.33 2.84 24.20
C PHE A 60 9.38 3.86 23.05
N THR A 61 9.90 3.45 21.90
CA THR A 61 9.66 4.17 20.65
C THR A 61 8.18 4.02 20.35
N SER A 62 7.53 5.11 19.96
CA SER A 62 6.15 5.00 19.51
C SER A 62 6.16 4.15 18.22
N PRO A 63 5.11 3.34 17.95
CA PRO A 63 5.05 2.56 16.71
C PRO A 63 5.18 3.42 15.46
N ASP A 64 4.82 4.71 15.57
CA ASP A 64 4.90 5.69 14.51
C ASP A 64 6.35 6.08 14.18
N ASP A 65 7.24 6.15 15.19
CA ASP A 65 8.68 6.44 14.99
C ASP A 65 9.37 5.35 14.16
N ASP A 66 9.01 4.08 14.38
CA ASP A 66 9.58 2.96 13.63
C ASP A 66 9.14 3.01 12.16
N PHE A 67 7.88 3.36 11.89
CA PHE A 67 7.37 3.50 10.53
C PHE A 67 8.07 4.61 9.75
N ASP A 68 8.33 5.76 10.36
CA ASP A 68 9.02 6.88 9.70
C ASP A 68 10.46 6.52 9.32
N VAL A 69 11.15 5.77 10.19
CA VAL A 69 12.48 5.23 9.88
C VAL A 69 12.42 4.22 8.73
N GLU A 70 11.43 3.33 8.72
CA GLU A 70 11.24 2.36 7.63
C GLU A 70 10.91 3.03 6.29
N LEU A 71 9.96 3.98 6.30
CA LEU A 71 9.57 4.77 5.13
C LEU A 71 10.76 5.56 4.60
N GLY A 72 11.56 6.16 5.48
CA GLY A 72 12.82 6.83 5.10
C GLY A 72 13.78 5.92 4.33
N ARG A 73 13.88 4.63 4.68
CA ARG A 73 14.69 3.66 3.92
C ARG A 73 14.13 3.39 2.52
N LEU A 74 12.81 3.35 2.35
CA LEU A 74 12.19 3.22 1.03
C LEU A 74 12.43 4.47 0.18
N LEU A 75 12.26 5.65 0.78
CA LEU A 75 12.43 6.92 0.08
C LEU A 75 13.89 7.19 -0.29
N ALA A 76 14.86 6.63 0.44
CA ALA A 76 16.27 6.71 0.10
C ALA A 76 16.57 6.13 -1.29
N LEU A 77 15.80 5.12 -1.73
CA LEU A 77 15.94 4.48 -3.05
C LEU A 77 15.67 5.46 -4.20
N LEU A 78 14.86 6.49 -3.95
CA LEU A 78 14.45 7.44 -4.97
C LEU A 78 15.53 8.52 -5.18
N PRO A 79 15.65 9.07 -6.40
CA PRO A 79 16.42 10.30 -6.63
C PRO A 79 15.95 11.44 -5.72
N GLU A 80 16.88 12.35 -5.38
CA GLU A 80 16.65 13.41 -4.39
C GLU A 80 15.44 14.32 -4.70
N GLU A 81 15.24 14.66 -5.97
CA GLU A 81 14.11 15.48 -6.42
C GLU A 81 12.77 14.79 -6.12
N MET A 82 12.66 13.50 -6.48
CA MET A 82 11.46 12.71 -6.27
C MET A 82 11.19 12.48 -4.79
N ARG A 83 12.24 12.18 -4.02
CA ARG A 83 12.16 12.02 -2.57
C ARG A 83 11.61 13.27 -1.90
N SER A 84 12.11 14.44 -2.29
CA SER A 84 11.66 15.73 -1.73
C SER A 84 10.17 15.97 -2.02
N ARG A 85 9.75 15.74 -3.27
CA ARG A 85 8.35 15.86 -3.70
C ARG A 85 7.40 14.91 -2.99
N VAL A 86 7.81 13.66 -2.75
CA VAL A 86 7.01 12.71 -1.94
C VAL A 86 6.88 13.22 -0.50
N SER A 87 7.99 13.69 0.08
CA SER A 87 8.06 14.10 1.48
C SER A 87 7.25 15.37 1.80
N GLU A 88 7.05 16.23 0.80
CA GLU A 88 6.21 17.43 0.89
C GLU A 88 4.69 17.12 0.85
N HIS A 89 4.31 15.90 0.45
CA HIS A 89 2.90 15.54 0.29
C HIS A 89 2.20 15.41 1.66
N PRO A 90 0.99 15.99 1.85
CA PRO A 90 0.29 15.97 3.14
C PRO A 90 -0.09 14.57 3.61
N GLU A 91 -0.25 13.63 2.67
CA GLU A 91 -0.61 12.23 2.94
C GLU A 91 0.61 11.30 2.86
N LEU A 92 1.82 11.77 3.19
CA LEU A 92 3.06 10.98 3.13
C LEU A 92 2.94 9.62 3.83
N HIS A 93 2.43 9.60 5.07
CA HIS A 93 2.25 8.35 5.84
C HIS A 93 1.24 7.40 5.19
N ASP A 94 0.40 7.94 4.31
CA ASP A 94 -0.58 7.19 3.54
C ASP A 94 -0.11 6.80 2.13
N LEU A 95 1.17 6.98 1.80
CA LEU A 95 1.76 6.47 0.55
C LEU A 95 1.50 4.96 0.36
N VAL A 96 0.98 4.60 -0.80
CA VAL A 96 0.66 3.21 -1.17
C VAL A 96 1.81 2.59 -1.97
N GLU A 97 2.21 3.24 -3.06
CA GLU A 97 3.30 2.80 -3.91
C GLU A 97 3.92 3.95 -4.71
N VAL A 98 5.18 3.78 -5.11
CA VAL A 98 5.88 4.64 -6.06
C VAL A 98 6.22 3.83 -7.31
N VAL A 99 5.88 4.37 -8.47
CA VAL A 99 6.06 3.75 -9.79
C VAL A 99 7.06 4.57 -10.60
N MET A 100 8.11 3.89 -11.06
CA MET A 100 9.17 4.46 -11.88
C MET A 100 9.33 3.62 -13.14
N ASP A 101 8.74 4.05 -14.25
CA ASP A 101 8.85 3.36 -15.53
C ASP A 101 9.69 4.20 -16.50
N LEU A 102 10.68 3.57 -17.14
CA LEU A 102 11.58 4.24 -18.09
C LEU A 102 10.78 4.99 -19.17
N GLY A 103 11.09 6.28 -19.35
CA GLY A 103 10.43 7.14 -20.33
C GLY A 103 9.05 7.66 -19.91
N ARG A 104 8.59 7.35 -18.70
CA ARG A 104 7.33 7.87 -18.13
C ARG A 104 7.61 8.80 -16.95
N ARG A 105 6.67 9.71 -16.68
CA ARG A 105 6.72 10.55 -15.48
C ARG A 105 6.56 9.66 -14.24
N PRO A 106 7.39 9.82 -13.21
CA PRO A 106 7.25 9.03 -11.99
C PRO A 106 5.99 9.40 -11.22
N LEU A 107 5.36 8.39 -10.61
CA LEU A 107 4.09 8.54 -9.91
C LEU A 107 4.19 7.99 -8.49
N ALA A 108 3.64 8.71 -7.53
CA ALA A 108 3.29 8.18 -6.23
C ALA A 108 1.77 7.97 -6.17
N ARG A 109 1.33 6.90 -5.55
CA ARG A 109 -0.09 6.60 -5.36
C ARG A 109 -0.46 6.77 -3.90
N PHE A 110 -1.49 7.55 -3.66
CA PHE A 110 -2.11 7.79 -2.36
C PHE A 110 -3.57 7.31 -2.39
N PRO A 111 -4.24 7.17 -1.23
CA PRO A 111 -5.66 6.86 -1.17
C PRO A 111 -6.53 7.92 -1.88
N SER A 112 -6.05 9.16 -1.91
CA SER A 112 -6.67 10.29 -2.61
C SER A 112 -6.50 10.25 -4.14
N GLY A 113 -5.44 9.59 -4.64
CA GLY A 113 -5.19 9.44 -6.06
C GLY A 113 -3.71 9.33 -6.44
N ASP A 114 -3.45 9.40 -7.74
CA ASP A 114 -2.10 9.38 -8.31
C ASP A 114 -1.51 10.80 -8.33
N PHE A 115 -0.29 10.94 -7.81
CA PHE A 115 0.45 12.19 -7.70
C PHE A 115 1.75 12.10 -8.51
N VAL A 116 2.00 13.08 -9.38
CA VAL A 116 3.19 13.08 -10.23
C VAL A 116 4.37 13.67 -9.48
N LEU A 117 5.46 12.89 -9.37
CA LEU A 117 6.64 13.28 -8.60
C LEU A 117 7.54 14.25 -9.35
N SER A 118 7.70 14.07 -10.66
CA SER A 118 8.48 14.96 -11.51
C SER A 118 7.85 15.09 -12.89
N ASP A 119 8.07 16.23 -13.54
CA ASP A 119 7.68 16.43 -14.93
C ASP A 119 8.67 15.77 -15.89
N CYS A 120 9.89 15.51 -15.43
CA CYS A 120 10.89 14.78 -16.17
C CYS A 120 10.53 13.29 -16.26
N PRO A 121 10.67 12.66 -17.45
CA PRO A 121 10.52 11.23 -17.56
C PRO A 121 11.68 10.51 -16.86
N ILE A 122 11.39 9.34 -16.26
CA ILE A 122 12.40 8.50 -15.63
C ILE A 122 13.45 8.07 -16.65
N THR A 123 14.71 8.24 -16.26
CA THR A 123 15.88 7.85 -17.04
C THR A 123 16.43 6.51 -16.58
N LEU A 124 17.34 5.92 -17.36
CA LEU A 124 18.04 4.70 -16.98
C LEU A 124 18.86 4.92 -15.70
N GLN A 125 19.47 6.10 -15.56
CA GLN A 125 20.30 6.47 -14.40
C GLN A 125 19.49 6.47 -13.10
N ASP A 126 18.24 6.92 -13.14
CA ASP A 126 17.35 6.90 -11.98
C ASP A 126 17.05 5.47 -11.52
N LEU A 127 16.83 4.56 -12.48
CA LEU A 127 16.59 3.15 -12.20
C LEU A 127 17.85 2.45 -11.70
N GLU A 128 19.02 2.77 -12.24
CA GLU A 128 20.31 2.25 -11.78
C GLU A 128 20.63 2.71 -10.36
N HIS A 129 20.39 3.99 -10.05
CA HIS A 129 20.53 4.54 -8.69
C HIS A 129 19.65 3.78 -7.69
N ALA A 130 18.36 3.62 -8.01
CA ALA A 130 17.44 2.89 -7.14
C ALA A 130 17.83 1.41 -6.99
N THR A 131 18.22 0.75 -8.08
CA THR A 131 18.65 -0.66 -8.07
C THR A 131 19.90 -0.87 -7.22
N ALA A 132 20.88 0.04 -7.31
CA ALA A 132 22.12 -0.03 -6.53
C ALA A 132 21.87 0.03 -5.02
N GLN A 133 20.84 0.77 -4.59
CA GLN A 133 20.47 0.84 -3.17
C GLN A 133 19.63 -0.34 -2.68
N VAL A 134 18.78 -0.92 -3.55
CA VAL A 134 18.00 -2.11 -3.21
C VAL A 134 18.89 -3.35 -3.06
N GLY A 135 19.91 -3.48 -3.91
CA GLY A 135 20.74 -4.68 -4.01
C GLY A 135 20.17 -5.71 -4.98
N ASP A 136 20.31 -7.00 -4.64
CA ASP A 136 19.95 -8.09 -5.54
C ASP A 136 18.45 -8.40 -5.55
N PHE A 137 17.90 -8.49 -6.75
CA PHE A 137 16.54 -8.99 -6.97
C PHE A 137 16.54 -10.52 -7.07
N ALA A 138 15.53 -11.15 -6.46
CA ALA A 138 15.29 -12.58 -6.63
C ALA A 138 14.88 -12.93 -8.08
N ILE A 139 14.81 -14.24 -8.37
CA ILE A 139 14.48 -14.78 -9.70
C ILE A 139 13.09 -14.32 -10.19
N ASP A 140 12.17 -14.01 -9.28
CA ASP A 140 10.83 -13.51 -9.59
C ASP A 140 10.77 -11.97 -9.78
N ASN A 141 11.93 -11.32 -9.87
CA ASN A 141 12.11 -9.87 -9.97
C ASN A 141 11.61 -9.09 -8.75
N ARG A 142 11.65 -9.71 -7.56
CA ARG A 142 11.27 -9.04 -6.31
C ARG A 142 12.45 -8.88 -5.38
N ALA A 143 12.42 -7.80 -4.62
CA ALA A 143 13.31 -7.51 -3.52
C ALA A 143 12.52 -6.94 -2.34
N GLY A 144 13.04 -7.14 -1.13
CA GLY A 144 12.54 -6.49 0.08
C GLY A 144 13.61 -5.56 0.62
N ILE A 145 13.20 -4.53 1.36
CA ILE A 145 14.15 -3.73 2.15
C ILE A 145 14.35 -4.46 3.48
N SER A 146 15.61 -4.68 3.84
CA SER A 146 16.00 -5.42 5.04
C SER A 146 15.26 -4.92 6.29
N ARG A 147 14.63 -5.87 7.00
CA ARG A 147 13.87 -5.62 8.25
C ARG A 147 12.66 -4.70 8.09
N THR A 148 12.07 -4.63 6.90
CA THR A 148 10.83 -3.86 6.66
C THR A 148 9.83 -4.70 5.88
N LEU A 149 8.58 -4.23 5.80
CA LEU A 149 7.53 -4.87 5.01
C LEU A 149 7.46 -4.36 3.55
N HIS A 150 8.36 -3.45 3.18
CA HIS A 150 8.39 -2.86 1.84
C HIS A 150 8.76 -3.88 0.76
N ARG A 151 8.15 -3.73 -0.42
CA ARG A 151 8.37 -4.64 -1.55
C ARG A 151 8.73 -3.84 -2.78
N ILE A 152 9.88 -4.14 -3.37
CA ILE A 152 10.29 -3.60 -4.67
C ILE A 152 10.11 -4.69 -5.71
N SER A 153 9.37 -4.38 -6.77
CA SER A 153 9.25 -5.24 -7.95
C SER A 153 9.93 -4.56 -9.13
N ALA A 154 10.83 -5.27 -9.80
CA ALA A 154 11.48 -4.82 -11.02
C ALA A 154 10.72 -5.33 -12.25
N ILE A 155 10.54 -4.44 -13.22
CA ILE A 155 10.06 -4.78 -14.55
C ILE A 155 11.28 -4.89 -15.44
N ARG A 156 11.45 -6.03 -16.11
CA ARG A 156 12.59 -6.28 -17.00
C ARG A 156 12.14 -6.45 -18.44
N ASN A 157 12.99 -6.02 -19.37
CA ASN A 157 12.81 -6.31 -20.78
C ASN A 157 13.31 -7.74 -21.12
N ARG A 158 13.16 -8.14 -22.39
CA ARG A 158 13.63 -9.46 -22.89
C ARG A 158 15.15 -9.65 -22.82
N LYS A 159 15.91 -8.56 -22.68
CA LYS A 159 17.35 -8.56 -22.46
C LYS A 159 17.72 -8.61 -20.97
N HIS A 160 16.75 -8.85 -20.09
CA HIS A 160 16.89 -8.87 -18.62
C HIS A 160 17.33 -7.54 -18.00
N GLN A 161 17.25 -6.42 -18.74
CA GLN A 161 17.54 -5.09 -18.20
C GLN A 161 16.32 -4.56 -17.46
N ILE A 162 16.55 -3.92 -16.30
CA ILE A 162 15.50 -3.26 -15.53
C ILE A 162 15.04 -2.02 -16.30
N ILE A 163 13.76 -1.97 -16.63
CA ILE A 163 13.10 -0.85 -17.33
C ILE A 163 12.04 -0.17 -16.47
N GLY A 164 11.79 -0.67 -15.27
CA GLY A 164 10.92 -0.02 -14.32
C GLY A 164 10.98 -0.65 -12.93
N LEU A 165 10.56 0.12 -11.94
CA LEU A 165 10.48 -0.28 -10.54
C LEU A 165 9.12 0.11 -9.97
N THR A 166 8.56 -0.76 -9.15
CA THR A 166 7.39 -0.47 -8.32
C THR A 166 7.75 -0.74 -6.87
N CYS A 167 7.78 0.33 -6.07
CA CYS A 167 8.09 0.30 -4.64
C CYS A 167 6.80 0.42 -3.84
N ARG A 168 6.34 -0.68 -3.24
CA ARG A 168 5.12 -0.71 -2.43
C ARG A 168 5.45 -0.52 -0.95
N VAL A 169 4.69 0.36 -0.31
CA VAL A 169 4.81 0.62 1.12
C VAL A 169 4.13 -0.52 1.89
N GLY A 170 4.90 -1.26 2.69
CA GLY A 170 4.34 -2.21 3.64
C GLY A 170 3.99 -1.49 4.93
N ARG A 171 2.87 -1.85 5.55
CA ARG A 171 2.45 -1.31 6.85
C ARG A 171 2.16 -2.45 7.81
N ALA A 172 2.68 -2.33 9.02
CA ALA A 172 2.29 -3.19 10.12
C ALA A 172 1.08 -2.58 10.83
N ILE A 173 0.08 -3.40 11.15
CA ILE A 173 -1.05 -2.95 11.97
C ILE A 173 -0.67 -3.20 13.45
N PRO A 174 -0.43 -2.14 14.24
CA PRO A 174 -0.05 -2.29 15.64
C PRO A 174 -1.12 -3.07 16.43
N GLY A 175 -0.69 -3.86 17.41
CA GLY A 175 -1.57 -4.71 18.21
C GLY A 175 -2.05 -5.99 17.52
N SER A 176 -1.72 -6.21 16.24
CA SER A 176 -2.09 -7.46 15.55
C SER A 176 -1.33 -8.67 16.11
N ALA A 177 -0.05 -8.50 16.47
CA ALA A 177 0.76 -9.56 17.04
C ALA A 177 0.27 -9.99 18.44
N SER A 178 -0.31 -9.07 19.23
CA SER A 178 -0.83 -9.42 20.56
C SER A 178 -2.04 -10.34 20.51
N LEU A 179 -2.86 -10.27 19.46
CA LEU A 179 -4.02 -11.15 19.28
C LEU A 179 -3.62 -12.62 19.09
N LEU A 180 -2.41 -12.86 18.56
CA LEU A 180 -1.92 -14.20 18.24
C LEU A 180 -0.85 -14.68 19.23
N ARG A 181 -0.53 -13.89 20.26
CA ARG A 181 0.57 -14.16 21.18
C ARG A 181 0.41 -15.50 21.89
N ASP A 182 -0.78 -15.76 22.40
CA ASP A 182 -1.07 -16.96 23.19
C ASP A 182 -0.99 -18.21 22.30
N LEU A 183 -1.52 -18.12 21.07
CA LEU A 183 -1.45 -19.19 20.07
C LEU A 183 -0.02 -19.54 19.65
N VAL A 184 0.86 -18.53 19.56
CA VAL A 184 2.28 -18.75 19.22
C VAL A 184 3.06 -19.33 20.40
N GLN A 185 2.71 -18.94 21.64
CA GLN A 185 3.37 -19.44 22.86
C GLN A 185 3.10 -20.92 23.12
N ASP A 186 1.95 -21.43 22.70
CA ASP A 186 1.57 -22.84 22.82
C ASP A 186 2.40 -23.77 21.91
N GLY A 187 3.20 -23.21 20.99
CA GLY A 187 4.10 -23.98 20.10
C GLY A 187 3.36 -24.86 19.08
N ALA A 188 2.04 -24.75 18.99
CA ALA A 188 1.22 -25.48 18.04
C ALA A 188 1.37 -24.92 16.62
N SER A 189 1.16 -25.78 15.62
CA SER A 189 1.12 -25.35 14.21
C SER A 189 -0.12 -24.49 13.95
N ILE A 190 0.09 -23.27 13.47
CA ILE A 190 -1.00 -22.32 13.13
C ILE A 190 -1.21 -22.32 11.61
N LEU A 191 -2.44 -22.57 11.16
CA LEU A 191 -2.86 -22.41 9.76
C LEU A 191 -3.80 -21.20 9.66
N LEU A 192 -3.40 -20.19 8.88
CA LEU A 192 -4.23 -19.02 8.61
C LEU A 192 -4.92 -19.18 7.26
N ILE A 193 -6.26 -19.26 7.25
CA ILE A 193 -7.07 -19.34 6.03
C ILE A 193 -7.81 -18.02 5.85
N GLY A 194 -7.62 -17.38 4.71
CA GLY A 194 -8.36 -16.19 4.30
C GLY A 194 -8.99 -16.39 2.92
N PRO A 195 -10.06 -15.63 2.59
CA PRO A 195 -10.66 -15.69 1.27
C PRO A 195 -9.63 -15.34 0.19
N SER A 196 -9.45 -16.22 -0.79
CA SER A 196 -8.65 -15.92 -1.96
C SER A 196 -9.40 -14.88 -2.79
N ARG A 197 -8.75 -13.76 -3.11
CA ARG A 197 -9.22 -12.84 -4.15
C ARG A 197 -8.96 -13.47 -5.54
N GLY A 198 -9.50 -14.65 -5.77
CA GLY A 198 -9.54 -15.30 -7.08
C GLY A 198 -10.84 -14.91 -7.77
N GLY A 199 -10.74 -14.28 -8.94
CA GLY A 199 -11.87 -13.73 -9.66
C GLY A 199 -12.93 -14.78 -10.02
N ASP A 200 -14.18 -14.38 -9.92
CA ASP A 200 -15.32 -15.09 -10.49
C ASP A 200 -15.16 -15.16 -12.01
N HIS A 201 -14.52 -16.21 -12.52
CA HIS A 201 -14.55 -16.53 -13.95
C HIS A 201 -15.94 -17.07 -14.29
N ASN A 202 -16.86 -16.16 -14.60
CA ASN A 202 -18.18 -16.51 -15.12
C ASN A 202 -18.03 -16.98 -16.58
N TYR A 203 -17.85 -18.29 -16.78
CA TYR A 203 -17.98 -18.93 -18.08
C TYR A 203 -19.49 -18.97 -18.43
N GLN A 204 -19.96 -17.98 -19.20
CA GLN A 204 -21.20 -18.14 -19.95
C GLN A 204 -20.93 -19.07 -21.14
N ALA A 205 -21.21 -20.35 -20.95
CA ALA A 205 -21.40 -21.30 -22.04
C ALA A 205 -22.72 -20.96 -22.74
N SER A 206 -22.64 -20.17 -23.81
CA SER A 206 -23.70 -20.05 -24.80
C SER A 206 -23.91 -21.41 -25.46
N HIS A 207 -24.96 -22.12 -25.04
CA HIS A 207 -25.48 -23.23 -25.83
C HIS A 207 -26.28 -22.66 -27.01
N SER A 208 -25.93 -23.19 -28.18
CA SER A 208 -26.49 -22.95 -29.51
C SER A 208 -27.98 -23.19 -29.61
#